data_AF-A0AA40I8V4-F1
#
_entry.id   AF-A0AA40I8V4-F1
#
_cell.length_a   1.000
_cell.length_b   1.000
_cell.length_c   1.000
_cell.angle_alpha   90.00
_cell.angle_beta   90.00
_cell.angle_gamma   90.00
#
_symmetry.space_group_name_H-M   'P 1'
#
loop_
_entity.id
_entity.type
_entity.pdbx_description
1 polymer ?
#
loop_
_entity_poly.entity_id
_entity_poly.type
_entity_poly.pdbx_seq_one_letter_code
_entity_poly.pdbx_strand_id
1 'polypeptide(L)'
;MEQTEVLKPRTLTDLIRILHQLFASEEVNVEEVQAVMEAYESDPAEWSVYAKYDQYSFHTATPSAPGLGCGALGNRLAGLTEAEAPRGELPQPPEKRVTVEAQSPPLVLHHFAPCRLRASTCQQAFVYTRNLVDQGNGKFNLMILCWGEGHGSSIHDHTNSHCFLKMLQGNLKETLFAWPDKKSNEMIKKSERILRENQCAYINDSIGLHRVENISHTEPAVSLHLYSPPFDTCQAFDQRTGYKNKVTMTFYSKFGIRTPFVSIITLLGLVFCELATSGSLENN
;
A
#
# COMPACT_ATOMS: atom_id res chain seq x y z
N MET A 1 -22.98 -32.52 11.30
CA MET A 1 -22.06 -31.47 10.81
C MET A 1 -21.14 -32.19 9.85
N GLU A 2 -21.43 -32.05 8.56
CA GLU A 2 -20.62 -32.64 7.50
C GLU A 2 -19.33 -31.81 7.44
N GLN A 3 -18.18 -32.44 7.75
CA GLN A 3 -16.88 -31.80 7.57
C GLN A 3 -16.63 -31.72 6.07
N THR A 4 -16.81 -30.55 5.49
CA THR A 4 -16.32 -30.27 4.14
C THR A 4 -14.79 -30.38 4.20
N GLU A 5 -14.21 -31.42 3.60
CA GLU A 5 -12.76 -31.50 3.43
C GLU A 5 -12.31 -30.29 2.59
N VAL A 6 -11.67 -29.32 3.24
CA VAL A 6 -11.14 -28.14 2.56
C VAL A 6 -10.00 -28.61 1.64
N LEU A 7 -10.23 -28.53 0.33
CA LEU A 7 -9.19 -28.80 -0.65
C LEU A 7 -8.05 -27.79 -0.45
N LYS A 8 -6.92 -28.25 0.09
CA LYS A 8 -5.74 -27.42 0.32
C LYS A 8 -5.01 -27.17 -1.01
N PRO A 9 -5.00 -25.94 -1.55
CA PRO A 9 -4.22 -25.62 -2.74
C PRO A 9 -2.72 -25.73 -2.43
N ARG A 10 -1.97 -26.36 -3.34
CA ARG A 10 -0.50 -26.53 -3.19
C ARG A 10 0.30 -25.41 -3.85
N THR A 11 -0.34 -24.67 -4.75
CA THR A 11 0.24 -23.57 -5.54
C THR A 11 -0.81 -22.50 -5.76
N LEU A 12 -0.40 -21.29 -6.13
CA LEU A 12 -1.28 -20.19 -6.55
C LEU A 12 -2.12 -20.60 -7.77
N THR A 13 -1.54 -21.40 -8.68
CA THR A 13 -2.27 -21.93 -9.83
C THR A 13 -3.37 -22.90 -9.41
N ASP A 14 -3.09 -23.76 -8.42
CA ASP A 14 -4.10 -24.64 -7.82
C ASP A 14 -5.20 -23.83 -7.13
N LEU A 15 -4.83 -22.78 -6.37
CA LEU A 15 -5.79 -21.88 -5.74
C LEU A 15 -6.71 -21.23 -6.77
N ILE A 16 -6.15 -20.63 -7.83
CA ILE A 16 -6.94 -20.00 -8.92
C ILE A 16 -7.91 -21.04 -9.52
N ARG A 17 -7.43 -22.25 -9.82
CA ARG A 17 -8.27 -23.32 -10.38
C ARG A 17 -9.44 -23.69 -9.46
N ILE A 18 -9.20 -23.80 -8.15
CA ILE A 18 -10.26 -24.10 -7.17
C ILE A 18 -11.25 -22.93 -7.10
N LEU A 19 -10.77 -21.68 -7.08
CA LEU A 19 -11.64 -20.51 -7.09
C LEU A 19 -12.55 -20.47 -8.32
N HIS A 20 -12.05 -20.82 -9.51
CA HIS A 20 -12.89 -20.96 -10.71
C HIS A 20 -14.02 -21.98 -10.54
N GLN A 21 -13.79 -23.07 -9.78
CA GLN A 21 -14.82 -24.06 -9.49
C GLN A 21 -15.83 -23.55 -8.46
N LEU A 22 -15.37 -22.94 -7.36
CA LEU A 22 -16.23 -22.40 -6.31
C LEU A 22 -17.15 -21.29 -6.83
N PHE A 23 -16.62 -20.43 -7.72
CA PHE A 23 -17.39 -19.37 -8.37
C PHE A 23 -18.04 -19.83 -9.68
N ALA A 24 -18.10 -21.12 -10.01
CA ALA A 24 -18.83 -21.59 -11.20
C ALA A 24 -20.35 -21.48 -10.99
N SER A 25 -20.80 -21.70 -9.76
CA SER A 25 -22.19 -21.60 -9.29
C SER A 25 -22.64 -20.12 -9.16
N GLU A 26 -23.95 -19.88 -9.08
CA GLU A 26 -24.51 -18.55 -8.76
C GLU A 26 -24.46 -18.22 -7.26
N GLU A 27 -24.41 -19.25 -6.43
CA GLU A 27 -24.26 -19.13 -4.98
C GLU A 27 -22.79 -19.28 -4.59
N VAL A 28 -22.34 -18.41 -3.68
CA VAL A 28 -20.96 -18.39 -3.17
C VAL A 28 -21.00 -18.70 -1.68
N ASN A 29 -20.35 -19.80 -1.30
CA ASN A 29 -20.12 -20.14 0.11
C ASN A 29 -18.91 -19.35 0.62
N VAL A 30 -19.17 -18.33 1.44
CA VAL A 30 -18.14 -17.40 1.94
C VAL A 30 -17.13 -18.14 2.81
N GLU A 31 -17.60 -19.02 3.69
CA GLU A 31 -16.76 -19.77 4.62
C GLU A 31 -15.82 -20.71 3.88
N GLU A 32 -16.29 -21.36 2.82
CA GLU A 32 -15.48 -22.26 2.00
C GLU A 32 -14.41 -21.50 1.21
N VAL A 33 -14.77 -20.39 0.55
CA VAL A 33 -13.80 -19.54 -0.18
C VAL A 33 -12.74 -19.00 0.78
N GLN A 34 -13.15 -18.50 1.96
CA GLN A 34 -12.23 -18.00 2.96
C GLN A 34 -11.29 -19.11 3.45
N ALA A 35 -11.80 -20.32 3.72
CA ALA A 35 -11.00 -21.46 4.15
C ALA A 35 -9.98 -21.90 3.09
N VAL A 36 -10.38 -21.98 1.81
CA VAL A 36 -9.49 -22.33 0.70
C VAL A 36 -8.41 -21.27 0.49
N MET A 37 -8.77 -19.99 0.55
CA MET A 37 -7.80 -18.90 0.48
C MET A 37 -6.83 -18.95 1.67
N GLU A 38 -7.31 -19.17 2.89
CA GLU A 38 -6.47 -19.28 4.09
C GLU A 38 -5.52 -20.50 4.03
N ALA A 39 -6.00 -21.64 3.51
CA ALA A 39 -5.24 -22.89 3.42
C ALA A 39 -4.07 -22.86 2.40
N TYR A 40 -4.09 -21.94 1.44
CA TYR A 40 -2.94 -21.67 0.56
C TYR A 40 -1.76 -21.13 1.39
N GLU A 41 -0.64 -21.83 1.39
CA GLU A 41 0.61 -21.33 1.99
C GLU A 41 1.31 -20.41 1.00
N SER A 42 1.52 -19.15 1.38
CA SER A 42 2.15 -18.15 0.52
C SER A 42 3.56 -18.56 0.09
N ASP A 43 3.79 -18.64 -1.21
CA ASP A 43 5.13 -18.82 -1.80
C ASP A 43 5.49 -17.63 -2.70
N PRO A 44 6.46 -16.77 -2.29
CA PRO A 44 6.93 -15.63 -3.09
C PRO A 44 7.39 -15.98 -4.50
N ALA A 45 7.89 -17.21 -4.74
CA ALA A 45 8.31 -17.64 -6.06
C ALA A 45 7.14 -17.65 -7.05
N GLU A 46 5.92 -17.91 -6.58
CA GLU A 46 4.73 -18.04 -7.41
C GLU A 46 4.07 -16.70 -7.74
N TRP A 47 4.12 -15.75 -6.80
CA TRP A 47 3.38 -14.48 -6.94
C TRP A 47 4.26 -13.24 -7.20
N SER A 48 5.58 -13.35 -7.06
CA SER A 48 6.52 -12.23 -7.26
C SER A 48 6.38 -11.55 -8.64
N VAL A 49 6.00 -12.30 -9.68
CA VAL A 49 5.73 -11.75 -11.02
C VAL A 49 4.63 -10.67 -11.02
N TYR A 50 3.65 -10.79 -10.11
CA TYR A 50 2.55 -9.85 -9.94
C TYR A 50 2.85 -8.74 -8.92
N ALA A 51 3.78 -8.95 -8.01
CA ALA A 51 4.10 -8.01 -6.93
C ALA A 51 4.91 -6.80 -7.41
N LYS A 52 4.25 -5.90 -8.14
CA LYS A 52 4.85 -4.68 -8.66
C LYS A 52 4.53 -3.51 -7.74
N TYR A 53 5.52 -3.03 -7.01
CA TYR A 53 5.43 -1.82 -6.21
C TYR A 53 5.57 -0.58 -7.09
N ASP A 54 5.06 0.56 -6.61
CA ASP A 54 5.28 1.83 -7.29
C ASP A 54 6.73 2.30 -7.07
N GLN A 55 7.45 2.54 -8.16
CA GLN A 55 8.89 2.84 -8.15
C GLN A 55 9.22 4.20 -7.53
N TYR A 56 8.23 5.10 -7.46
CA TYR A 56 8.40 6.45 -6.91
C TYR A 56 8.16 6.52 -5.40
N SER A 57 7.68 5.45 -4.76
CA SER A 57 7.42 5.41 -3.31
C SER A 57 8.65 5.12 -2.44
N PHE A 58 9.79 4.73 -3.03
CA PHE A 58 11.01 4.36 -2.28
C PHE A 58 12.09 5.47 -2.21
N HIS A 59 11.85 6.67 -2.76
CA HIS A 59 12.88 7.70 -2.96
C HIS A 59 12.86 8.88 -1.95
N THR A 60 12.44 8.65 -0.69
CA THR A 60 12.63 9.64 0.38
C THR A 60 13.36 9.06 1.58
N ALA A 61 14.52 8.45 1.34
CA ALA A 61 15.51 8.18 2.37
C ALA A 61 16.92 8.21 1.76
N THR A 62 17.33 9.35 1.21
CA THR A 62 18.77 9.60 0.99
C THR A 62 19.37 10.12 2.30
N PRO A 63 20.36 9.44 2.91
CA PRO A 63 21.21 10.07 3.89
C PRO A 63 21.95 11.21 3.20
N SER A 64 21.97 12.38 3.81
CA SER A 64 22.85 13.47 3.40
C SER A 64 24.29 12.95 3.26
N ALA A 65 24.81 12.95 2.03
CA ALA A 65 26.22 12.68 1.78
C ALA A 65 27.09 13.67 2.58
N PRO A 66 28.21 13.24 3.19
CA PRO A 66 29.14 14.17 3.78
C PRO A 66 29.79 14.99 2.66
N GLY A 67 29.78 16.31 2.84
CA GLY A 67 30.26 17.27 1.85
C GLY A 67 31.73 17.05 1.48
N LEU A 68 32.04 17.28 0.19
CA LEU A 68 33.39 17.48 -0.29
C LEU A 68 34.04 18.64 0.46
N GLY A 69 35.00 18.33 1.32
CA GLY A 69 35.93 19.29 1.90
C GLY A 69 37.02 19.65 0.90
N CYS A 70 37.11 20.95 0.59
CA CYS A 70 38.13 21.57 -0.22
C CYS A 70 39.54 21.36 0.37
N GLY A 71 40.53 21.09 -0.48
CA GLY A 71 41.91 20.84 -0.07
C GLY A 71 42.63 22.10 0.45
N ALA A 72 43.56 21.89 1.38
CA ALA A 72 44.68 22.78 1.65
C ALA A 72 45.86 21.96 2.18
N LEU A 73 47.06 22.32 1.71
CA LEU A 73 48.36 21.69 1.95
C LEU A 73 48.80 21.69 3.42
N GLY A 74 49.56 20.68 3.82
CA GLY A 74 50.36 20.67 5.04
C GLY A 74 51.23 19.42 5.14
N ASN A 75 52.51 19.60 5.44
CA ASN A 75 53.62 18.72 5.11
C ASN A 75 54.17 17.99 6.36
N ARG A 76 54.87 16.85 6.15
CA ARG A 76 55.92 16.21 7.00
C ARG A 76 55.61 15.03 7.96
N LEU A 77 56.19 13.88 7.56
CA LEU A 77 57.17 12.96 8.22
C LEU A 77 56.89 12.17 9.53
N ALA A 78 57.18 10.84 9.38
CA ALA A 78 57.70 9.84 10.34
C ALA A 78 56.79 9.44 11.53
N GLY A 79 56.69 8.19 11.99
CA GLY A 79 57.36 6.92 11.74
C GLY A 79 57.29 6.07 13.03
N LEU A 80 57.11 4.74 12.93
CA LEU A 80 57.36 3.69 13.95
C LEU A 80 56.45 3.73 15.21
N THR A 81 56.11 2.69 15.98
CA THR A 81 56.13 1.20 16.01
C THR A 81 55.42 0.81 17.34
N GLU A 82 54.95 -0.45 17.45
CA GLU A 82 54.72 -1.22 18.71
C GLU A 82 53.56 -0.75 19.63
N ALA A 83 52.88 -1.56 20.45
CA ALA A 83 52.72 -2.99 20.69
C ALA A 83 51.53 -3.14 21.67
N GLU A 84 51.08 -4.38 21.86
CA GLU A 84 49.98 -4.85 22.74
C GLU A 84 50.07 -4.45 24.22
N ALA A 85 48.92 -4.40 24.91
CA ALA A 85 48.73 -4.87 26.30
C ALA A 85 47.25 -4.78 26.76
N PRO A 86 46.85 -5.51 27.83
CA PRO A 86 45.50 -6.08 27.98
C PRO A 86 44.64 -5.50 29.12
N ARG A 87 43.48 -6.13 29.28
CA ARG A 87 42.40 -5.93 30.27
C ARG A 87 42.88 -5.77 31.72
N GLY A 88 42.20 -4.88 32.45
CA GLY A 88 42.24 -4.75 33.91
C GLY A 88 40.97 -4.06 34.43
N GLU A 89 40.46 -4.54 35.55
CA GLU A 89 39.11 -4.37 36.12
C GLU A 89 38.74 -2.96 36.64
N LEU A 90 37.43 -2.77 36.84
CA LEU A 90 36.76 -1.60 37.41
C LEU A 90 37.19 -1.28 38.85
N PRO A 91 37.08 0.01 39.23
CA PRO A 91 36.55 0.37 40.54
C PRO A 91 35.33 1.31 40.43
N GLN A 92 34.33 1.08 41.28
CA GLN A 92 33.21 2.01 41.48
C GLN A 92 33.61 3.24 42.31
N PRO A 93 33.01 4.41 42.04
CA PRO A 93 32.90 5.49 43.02
C PRO A 93 31.45 6.01 43.18
N PRO A 94 31.17 6.86 44.19
CA PRO A 94 29.99 6.74 45.05
C PRO A 94 28.85 7.75 44.78
N GLU A 95 27.73 7.50 45.46
CA GLU A 95 26.54 8.37 45.57
C GLU A 95 26.89 9.84 45.87
N LYS A 96 26.39 10.76 45.02
CA LYS A 96 26.08 12.14 45.40
C LYS A 96 24.84 12.65 44.67
N ARG A 97 23.86 13.03 45.47
CA ARG A 97 22.62 13.77 45.14
C ARG A 97 22.96 15.19 44.65
N VAL A 98 22.45 15.59 43.48
CA VAL A 98 22.31 17.00 43.07
C VAL A 98 21.03 17.18 42.23
N THR A 99 20.28 18.23 42.57
CA THR A 99 19.05 18.75 41.95
C THR A 99 19.28 19.26 40.52
N VAL A 100 18.33 19.04 39.60
CA VAL A 100 18.37 19.61 38.24
C VAL A 100 17.13 20.47 38.03
N GLU A 101 17.34 21.79 37.97
CA GLU A 101 16.37 22.75 37.46
C GLU A 101 16.29 22.67 35.93
N ALA A 102 15.08 22.86 35.40
CA ALA A 102 14.79 22.88 33.98
C ALA A 102 15.23 24.20 33.35
N GLN A 103 16.08 24.15 32.31
CA GLN A 103 16.29 25.27 31.39
C GLN A 103 16.32 24.73 29.95
N SER A 104 15.32 25.13 29.17
CA SER A 104 15.14 24.85 27.75
C SER A 104 15.95 25.84 26.89
N PRO A 105 16.62 25.39 25.80
CA PRO A 105 17.17 26.29 24.79
C PRO A 105 16.18 26.57 23.63
N PRO A 106 16.37 27.67 22.87
CA PRO A 106 15.33 28.28 22.04
C PRO A 106 15.15 27.62 20.66
N LEU A 107 13.90 27.67 20.18
CA LEU A 107 13.47 27.25 18.85
C LEU A 107 13.99 28.21 17.76
N VAL A 108 14.73 27.68 16.79
CA VAL A 108 15.06 28.36 15.52
C VAL A 108 14.00 27.97 14.48
N LEU A 109 13.24 28.97 14.02
CA LEU A 109 12.16 28.80 13.05
C LEU A 109 12.74 28.78 11.62
N HIS A 110 12.97 27.60 11.05
CA HIS A 110 13.24 27.49 9.61
C HIS A 110 11.93 27.62 8.82
N HIS A 111 11.78 28.78 8.16
CA HIS A 111 10.74 29.03 7.15
C HIS A 111 10.94 28.08 5.96
N PHE A 112 10.10 27.05 5.84
CA PHE A 112 9.95 26.30 4.60
C PHE A 112 8.96 27.03 3.68
N ALA A 113 9.44 27.42 2.49
CA ALA A 113 8.60 28.00 1.45
C ALA A 113 7.57 26.97 0.95
N PRO A 114 6.27 27.32 0.81
CA PRO A 114 5.29 26.40 0.26
C PRO A 114 5.52 26.20 -1.23
N CYS A 115 5.82 24.96 -1.61
CA CYS A 115 5.89 24.53 -3.01
C CYS A 115 4.49 24.64 -3.64
N ARG A 116 4.30 25.61 -4.53
CA ARG A 116 3.08 25.78 -5.33
C ARG A 116 3.07 24.81 -6.51
N LEU A 117 2.75 23.54 -6.26
CA LEU A 117 2.33 22.61 -7.30
C LEU A 117 0.79 22.56 -7.32
N ARG A 118 0.22 22.70 -8.53
CA ARG A 118 -1.23 22.74 -8.77
C ARG A 118 -1.92 21.51 -8.16
N ALA A 119 -3.06 21.75 -7.51
CA ALA A 119 -3.82 20.81 -6.68
C ALA A 119 -4.51 19.64 -7.43
N SER A 120 -4.07 19.27 -8.64
CA SER A 120 -4.68 18.19 -9.42
C SER A 120 -3.72 17.07 -9.84
N THR A 121 -2.44 17.16 -9.47
CA THR A 121 -1.43 16.11 -9.77
C THR A 121 -0.65 15.65 -8.53
N CYS A 122 -1.00 16.17 -7.35
CA CYS A 122 -0.46 15.75 -6.05
C CYS A 122 -1.40 14.73 -5.40
N GLN A 123 -1.49 13.53 -5.97
CA GLN A 123 -2.21 12.42 -5.31
C GLN A 123 -1.60 11.04 -5.59
N GLN A 124 -0.47 10.96 -6.30
CA GLN A 124 0.09 9.70 -6.77
C GLN A 124 1.34 9.20 -6.02
N ALA A 125 1.95 9.99 -5.13
CA ALA A 125 3.30 9.69 -4.64
C ALA A 125 3.42 8.67 -3.48
N PHE A 126 2.31 8.19 -2.89
CA PHE A 126 2.34 7.34 -1.68
C PHE A 126 1.17 6.33 -1.64
N VAL A 127 0.94 5.61 -2.74
CA VAL A 127 -0.23 4.74 -2.87
C VAL A 127 0.22 3.30 -3.10
N TYR A 128 -0.40 2.35 -2.38
CA TYR A 128 -0.30 0.94 -2.67
C TYR A 128 -0.72 0.65 -4.13
N THR A 129 -0.16 -0.38 -4.75
CA THR A 129 -0.49 -0.74 -6.13
C THR A 129 -1.51 -1.87 -6.17
N ARG A 130 -2.30 -1.93 -7.25
CA ARG A 130 -3.27 -3.01 -7.52
C ARG A 130 -2.86 -3.76 -8.77
N ASN A 131 -2.53 -5.04 -8.64
CA ASN A 131 -1.97 -5.87 -9.71
C ASN A 131 -2.92 -7.02 -10.01
N LEU A 132 -3.62 -6.97 -11.14
CA LEU A 132 -4.58 -8.02 -11.52
C LEU A 132 -3.84 -9.33 -11.83
N VAL A 133 -4.25 -10.39 -11.16
CA VAL A 133 -3.70 -11.75 -11.30
C VAL A 133 -4.59 -12.58 -12.22
N ASP A 134 -5.90 -12.59 -11.98
CA ASP A 134 -6.86 -13.38 -12.73
C ASP A 134 -8.20 -12.63 -12.84
N GLN A 135 -8.89 -12.75 -13.98
CA GLN A 135 -10.20 -12.14 -14.24
C GLN A 135 -11.37 -13.07 -13.92
N GLY A 136 -11.08 -14.20 -13.30
CA GLY A 136 -12.04 -15.25 -13.04
C GLY A 136 -12.72 -15.74 -14.31
N ASN A 137 -13.93 -16.24 -14.13
CA ASN A 137 -14.88 -16.61 -15.17
C ASN A 137 -15.88 -15.47 -15.44
N GLY A 138 -15.46 -14.21 -15.22
CA GLY A 138 -16.34 -13.03 -15.24
C GLY A 138 -17.10 -12.77 -13.93
N LYS A 139 -17.05 -13.70 -12.96
CA LYS A 139 -17.74 -13.56 -11.67
C LYS A 139 -16.87 -12.99 -10.56
N PHE A 140 -15.55 -13.04 -10.68
CA PHE A 140 -14.65 -12.44 -9.69
C PHE A 140 -13.40 -11.84 -10.33
N ASN A 141 -12.77 -10.90 -9.63
CA ASN A 141 -11.41 -10.44 -9.91
C ASN A 141 -10.48 -10.88 -8.79
N LEU A 142 -9.36 -11.50 -9.14
CA LEU A 142 -8.27 -11.82 -8.21
C LEU A 142 -7.10 -10.87 -8.48
N MET A 143 -6.62 -10.18 -7.45
CA MET A 143 -5.54 -9.21 -7.58
C MET A 143 -4.62 -9.20 -6.37
N ILE A 144 -3.36 -8.86 -6.58
CA ILE A 144 -2.37 -8.64 -5.53
C ILE A 144 -2.23 -7.14 -5.29
N LEU A 145 -2.32 -6.75 -4.03
CA LEU A 145 -2.01 -5.40 -3.58
C LEU A 145 -0.63 -5.39 -2.93
N CYS A 146 0.19 -4.41 -3.32
CA CYS A 146 1.52 -4.21 -2.77
C CYS A 146 1.54 -2.93 -1.96
N TRP A 147 1.87 -3.05 -0.68
CA TRP A 147 1.85 -1.99 0.31
C TRP A 147 3.29 -1.67 0.70
N GLY A 148 3.77 -0.49 0.30
CA GLY A 148 5.03 0.05 0.79
C GLY A 148 4.95 0.38 2.29
N GLU A 149 6.07 0.81 2.84
CA GLU A 149 6.18 1.22 4.24
C GLU A 149 5.22 2.38 4.53
N GLY A 150 4.38 2.25 5.56
CA GLY A 150 3.39 3.26 5.93
C GLY A 150 2.24 3.45 4.94
N HIS A 151 2.14 2.66 3.86
CA HIS A 151 1.06 2.81 2.89
C HIS A 151 -0.29 2.39 3.49
N GLY A 152 -1.35 3.14 3.17
CA GLY A 152 -2.70 2.84 3.63
C GLY A 152 -3.75 3.16 2.59
N SER A 153 -4.92 2.52 2.72
CA SER A 153 -6.09 2.84 1.94
C SER A 153 -6.86 4.01 2.55
N SER A 154 -7.75 4.62 1.78
CA SER A 154 -8.86 5.39 2.34
C SER A 154 -9.83 4.45 3.09
N ILE A 155 -10.73 5.03 3.88
CA ILE A 155 -11.93 4.29 4.30
C ILE A 155 -12.78 4.08 3.06
N HIS A 156 -13.19 2.84 2.76
CA HIS A 156 -13.94 2.55 1.53
C HIS A 156 -14.97 1.43 1.68
N ASP A 157 -15.91 1.42 0.73
CA ASP A 157 -16.90 0.36 0.53
C ASP A 157 -16.45 -0.64 -0.55
N HIS A 158 -17.28 -1.67 -0.78
CA HIS A 158 -17.05 -2.74 -1.74
C HIS A 158 -18.14 -2.84 -2.81
N THR A 159 -19.01 -1.83 -2.93
CA THR A 159 -20.01 -1.72 -4.01
C THR A 159 -20.87 -2.99 -4.16
N ASN A 160 -21.42 -3.46 -3.04
CA ASN A 160 -22.22 -4.68 -2.91
C ASN A 160 -21.53 -5.97 -3.37
N SER A 161 -20.19 -5.98 -3.37
CA SER A 161 -19.40 -7.16 -3.71
C SER A 161 -18.79 -7.80 -2.47
N HIS A 162 -18.57 -9.12 -2.52
CA HIS A 162 -17.78 -9.85 -1.56
C HIS A 162 -16.30 -9.46 -1.69
N CYS A 163 -15.63 -9.23 -0.57
CA CYS A 163 -14.20 -8.93 -0.51
C CYS A 163 -13.51 -9.93 0.41
N PHE A 164 -12.60 -10.71 -0.15
CA PHE A 164 -11.69 -11.56 0.60
C PHE A 164 -10.30 -10.94 0.52
N LEU A 165 -9.60 -10.89 1.66
CA LEU A 165 -8.25 -10.36 1.78
C LEU A 165 -7.40 -11.40 2.50
N LYS A 166 -6.49 -12.05 1.78
CA LYS A 166 -5.48 -12.95 2.34
C LYS A 166 -4.12 -12.26 2.41
N MET A 167 -3.43 -12.36 3.55
CA MET A 167 -2.05 -11.92 3.67
C MET A 167 -1.08 -12.89 2.98
N LEU A 168 -0.21 -12.36 2.10
CA LEU A 168 0.86 -13.12 1.44
C LEU A 168 2.24 -12.83 2.03
N GLN A 169 2.49 -11.58 2.45
CA GLN A 169 3.75 -11.18 3.09
C GLN A 169 3.48 -10.02 4.06
N GLY A 170 4.19 -10.00 5.18
CA GLY A 170 4.11 -8.91 6.16
C GLY A 170 2.81 -8.93 6.96
N ASN A 171 2.37 -7.77 7.42
CA ASN A 171 1.16 -7.63 8.22
C ASN A 171 0.38 -6.39 7.77
N LEU A 172 -0.94 -6.46 7.80
CA LEU A 172 -1.82 -5.31 7.56
C LEU A 172 -2.73 -5.09 8.76
N LYS A 173 -2.89 -3.82 9.13
CA LYS A 173 -3.91 -3.38 10.07
C LYS A 173 -5.20 -3.13 9.31
N GLU A 174 -6.26 -3.83 9.69
CA GLU A 174 -7.61 -3.53 9.24
C GLU A 174 -8.37 -2.80 10.34
N THR A 175 -8.96 -1.66 10.01
CA THR A 175 -9.83 -0.89 10.89
C THR A 175 -11.23 -0.85 10.30
N LEU A 176 -12.22 -1.39 11.02
CA LEU A 176 -13.62 -1.38 10.61
C LEU A 176 -14.32 -0.11 11.08
N PHE A 177 -15.15 0.47 10.23
CA PHE A 177 -15.96 1.65 10.48
C PHE A 177 -17.45 1.36 10.27
N ALA A 178 -18.28 2.04 11.07
CA ALA A 178 -19.72 2.08 10.81
C ALA A 178 -20.01 2.96 9.59
N TRP A 179 -21.16 2.71 8.95
CA TRP A 179 -21.67 3.60 7.90
C TRP A 179 -21.98 4.98 8.49
N PRO A 180 -21.62 6.07 7.79
CA PRO A 180 -21.90 7.41 8.27
C PRO A 180 -23.39 7.74 8.17
N ASP A 181 -23.90 8.52 9.12
CA ASP A 181 -25.24 9.10 9.05
C ASP A 181 -25.33 10.22 8.00
N LYS A 182 -26.55 10.70 7.73
CA LYS A 182 -26.77 11.86 6.82
C LYS A 182 -26.16 13.18 7.32
N LYS A 183 -25.76 13.25 8.58
CA LYS A 183 -25.14 14.44 9.19
C LYS A 183 -23.62 14.32 9.04
N SER A 184 -22.97 15.41 8.67
CA SER A 184 -21.51 15.47 8.62
C SER A 184 -20.94 15.31 10.02
N ASN A 185 -20.37 14.14 10.30
CA ASN A 185 -19.81 13.76 11.59
C ASN A 185 -18.54 12.93 11.38
N GLU A 186 -17.72 12.85 12.43
CA GLU A 186 -16.58 11.95 12.45
C GLU A 186 -17.04 10.48 12.40
N MET A 187 -16.38 9.68 11.57
CA MET A 187 -16.69 8.27 11.38
C MET A 187 -16.31 7.43 12.61
N ILE A 188 -17.23 6.59 13.04
CA ILE A 188 -17.07 5.77 14.24
C ILE A 188 -16.35 4.47 13.87
N LYS A 189 -15.18 4.25 14.48
CA LYS A 189 -14.46 2.98 14.43
C LYS A 189 -15.20 1.91 15.24
N LYS A 190 -15.48 0.76 14.64
CA LYS A 190 -16.11 -0.41 15.28
C LYS A 190 -15.07 -1.31 15.94
N SER A 191 -14.00 -1.62 15.22
CA SER A 191 -12.93 -2.51 15.69
C SER A 191 -11.66 -2.31 14.87
N GLU A 192 -10.55 -2.87 15.35
CA GLU A 192 -9.33 -3.04 14.56
C GLU A 192 -8.74 -4.42 14.81
N ARG A 193 -8.02 -4.94 13.82
CA ARG A 193 -7.24 -6.18 13.93
C ARG A 193 -5.98 -6.09 13.08
N ILE A 194 -4.98 -6.89 13.45
CA ILE A 194 -3.78 -7.10 12.64
C ILE A 194 -3.93 -8.44 11.93
N LEU A 195 -3.95 -8.41 10.61
CA LEU A 195 -3.91 -9.58 9.75
C LEU A 195 -2.45 -9.99 9.56
N ARG A 196 -2.14 -11.20 10.01
CA ARG A 196 -0.81 -11.81 9.90
C ARG A 196 -0.72 -12.65 8.65
N GLU A 197 0.50 -13.02 8.28
CA GLU A 197 0.79 -13.87 7.13
C GLU A 197 -0.12 -15.11 7.07
N ASN A 198 -0.57 -15.43 5.86
CA ASN A 198 -1.53 -16.48 5.51
C ASN A 198 -2.97 -16.34 6.03
N GLN A 199 -3.26 -15.45 6.98
CA GLN A 199 -4.64 -15.23 7.44
C GLN A 199 -5.51 -14.65 6.33
N CYS A 200 -6.77 -15.08 6.28
CA CYS A 200 -7.78 -14.53 5.38
C CYS A 200 -8.87 -13.78 6.16
N ALA A 201 -9.12 -12.53 5.77
CA ALA A 201 -10.23 -11.72 6.22
C ALA A 201 -11.32 -11.67 5.16
N TYR A 202 -12.56 -11.46 5.61
CA TYR A 202 -13.72 -11.25 4.77
C TYR A 202 -14.47 -9.99 5.19
N ILE A 203 -14.97 -9.24 4.21
CA ILE A 203 -15.84 -8.09 4.40
C ILE A 203 -16.82 -7.94 3.23
N ASN A 204 -17.98 -7.38 3.52
CA ASN A 204 -18.92 -6.84 2.54
C ASN A 204 -19.59 -5.58 3.13
N ASP A 205 -20.39 -4.89 2.33
CA ASP A 205 -21.04 -3.64 2.73
C ASP A 205 -22.03 -3.80 3.90
N SER A 206 -22.58 -5.00 4.13
CA SER A 206 -23.45 -5.27 5.27
C SER A 206 -22.70 -5.32 6.62
N ILE A 207 -21.41 -5.65 6.60
CA ILE A 207 -20.55 -5.70 7.80
C ILE A 207 -20.10 -4.28 8.18
N GLY A 208 -19.73 -3.47 7.19
CA GLY A 208 -19.31 -2.09 7.35
C GLY A 208 -18.30 -1.64 6.31
N LEU A 209 -17.66 -0.51 6.60
CA LEU A 209 -16.58 0.07 5.83
C LEU A 209 -15.25 -0.32 6.46
N HIS A 210 -14.15 -0.26 5.70
CA HIS A 210 -12.84 -0.48 6.31
C HIS A 210 -11.72 0.39 5.74
N ARG A 211 -10.64 0.46 6.51
CA ARG A 211 -9.34 0.96 6.09
C ARG A 211 -8.29 -0.12 6.34
N VAL A 212 -7.41 -0.32 5.38
CA VAL A 212 -6.32 -1.30 5.43
C VAL A 212 -4.98 -0.57 5.31
N GLU A 213 -4.07 -0.82 6.24
CA GLU A 213 -2.83 -0.06 6.39
C GLU A 213 -1.65 -0.98 6.65
N ASN A 214 -0.54 -0.76 5.96
CA ASN A 214 0.77 -1.26 6.37
C ASN A 214 1.33 -0.32 7.43
N ILE A 215 1.25 -0.73 8.69
CA ILE A 215 1.77 0.04 9.83
C ILE A 215 3.28 -0.12 10.01
N SER A 216 3.93 -0.97 9.22
CA SER A 216 5.38 -1.11 9.25
C SER A 216 6.05 0.06 8.54
N HIS A 217 7.11 0.57 9.15
CA HIS A 217 7.97 1.60 8.59
C HIS A 217 9.29 1.04 8.05
N THR A 218 9.46 -0.29 8.05
CA THR A 218 10.70 -0.95 7.64
C THR A 218 10.48 -2.15 6.73
N GLU A 219 9.25 -2.64 6.64
CA GLU A 219 8.92 -3.86 5.89
C GLU A 219 7.69 -3.62 5.00
N PRO A 220 7.73 -4.02 3.73
CA PRO A 220 6.55 -4.00 2.88
C PRO A 220 5.58 -5.13 3.23
N ALA A 221 4.32 -4.96 2.81
CA ALA A 221 3.30 -6.00 2.91
C ALA A 221 2.69 -6.32 1.54
N VAL A 222 2.25 -7.56 1.37
CA VAL A 222 1.57 -8.04 0.16
C VAL A 222 0.31 -8.79 0.57
N SER A 223 -0.81 -8.45 -0.07
CA SER A 223 -2.09 -9.12 0.15
C SER A 223 -2.73 -9.56 -1.17
N LEU A 224 -3.42 -10.69 -1.13
CA LEU A 224 -4.24 -11.24 -2.21
C LEU A 224 -5.70 -10.88 -1.95
N HIS A 225 -6.32 -10.19 -2.90
CA HIS A 225 -7.70 -9.75 -2.83
C HIS A 225 -8.55 -10.46 -3.88
N LEU A 226 -9.70 -10.98 -3.46
CA LEU A 226 -10.73 -11.51 -4.35
C LEU A 226 -12.00 -10.67 -4.19
N TYR A 227 -12.52 -10.16 -5.31
CA TYR A 227 -13.77 -9.40 -5.36
C TYR A 227 -14.79 -10.09 -6.25
N SER A 228 -16.01 -10.31 -5.75
CA SER A 228 -17.11 -10.95 -6.49
C SER A 228 -18.46 -10.30 -6.16
N PRO A 229 -19.20 -9.74 -7.13
CA PRO A 229 -18.83 -9.53 -8.53
C PRO A 229 -17.61 -8.60 -8.70
N PRO A 230 -16.96 -8.56 -9.88
CA PRO A 230 -15.91 -7.60 -10.15
C PRO A 230 -16.50 -6.18 -10.26
N PHE A 231 -15.80 -5.19 -9.71
CA PHE A 231 -16.16 -3.78 -9.80
C PHE A 231 -14.91 -2.91 -10.04
N ASP A 232 -15.11 -1.76 -10.66
CA ASP A 232 -14.07 -0.79 -11.03
C ASP A 232 -14.25 0.59 -10.38
N THR A 233 -15.34 0.79 -9.64
CA THR A 233 -15.57 2.01 -8.85
C THR A 233 -15.99 1.69 -7.43
N CYS A 234 -15.48 2.43 -6.45
CA CYS A 234 -15.90 2.38 -5.05
C CYS A 234 -16.11 3.79 -4.49
N GLN A 235 -16.60 3.87 -3.26
CA GLN A 235 -16.72 5.12 -2.52
C GLN A 235 -15.59 5.20 -1.49
N ALA A 236 -14.82 6.29 -1.54
CA ALA A 236 -13.86 6.65 -0.51
C ALA A 236 -14.49 7.68 0.43
N PHE A 237 -14.35 7.46 1.73
CA PHE A 237 -14.94 8.27 2.78
C PHE A 237 -13.88 9.10 3.51
N ASP A 238 -14.18 10.38 3.73
CA ASP A 238 -13.43 11.25 4.64
C ASP A 238 -13.80 10.89 6.08
N GLN A 239 -12.81 10.47 6.87
CA GLN A 239 -13.00 10.06 8.26
C GLN A 239 -13.62 11.17 9.12
N ARG A 240 -13.31 12.45 8.89
CA ARG A 240 -13.75 13.55 9.75
C ARG A 240 -15.20 13.95 9.51
N THR A 241 -15.69 13.73 8.29
CA THR A 241 -17.00 14.27 7.86
C THR A 241 -17.98 13.18 7.44
N GLY A 242 -17.51 11.96 7.14
CA GLY A 242 -18.31 10.91 6.52
C GLY A 242 -18.66 11.21 5.05
N TYR A 243 -18.14 12.32 4.49
CA TYR A 243 -18.38 12.67 3.09
C TYR A 243 -17.71 11.65 2.18
N LYS A 244 -18.42 11.28 1.11
CA LYS A 244 -18.00 10.22 0.20
C LYS A 244 -17.73 10.73 -1.19
N ASN A 245 -16.64 10.27 -1.78
CA ASN A 245 -16.27 10.54 -3.16
C ASN A 245 -16.24 9.23 -3.94
N LYS A 246 -16.79 9.24 -5.16
CA LYS A 246 -16.67 8.11 -6.06
C LYS A 246 -15.25 8.06 -6.62
N VAL A 247 -14.58 6.93 -6.46
CA VAL A 247 -13.22 6.69 -6.95
C VAL A 247 -13.27 5.57 -7.98
N THR A 248 -12.63 5.79 -9.13
CA THR A 248 -12.41 4.74 -10.12
C THR A 248 -11.07 4.07 -9.82
N MET A 249 -11.09 2.76 -9.55
CA MET A 249 -9.86 2.01 -9.30
C MET A 249 -9.16 1.71 -10.61
N THR A 250 -7.84 1.86 -10.60
CA THR A 250 -6.99 1.53 -11.75
C THR A 250 -6.05 0.39 -11.39
N PHE A 251 -5.73 -0.44 -12.36
CA PHE A 251 -4.73 -1.49 -12.22
C PHE A 251 -3.35 -0.94 -12.56
N TYR A 252 -2.39 -1.14 -11.66
CA TYR A 252 -0.98 -0.87 -11.89
C TYR A 252 -0.38 -1.90 -12.87
N SER A 253 -0.74 -3.16 -12.73
CA SER A 253 -0.37 -4.19 -13.70
C SER A 253 -1.50 -5.17 -13.93
N LYS A 254 -1.48 -5.86 -15.07
CA LYS A 254 -2.37 -6.96 -15.38
C LYS A 254 -1.55 -8.15 -15.86
N PHE A 255 -1.78 -9.32 -15.27
CA PHE A 255 -1.13 -10.58 -15.65
C PHE A 255 0.40 -10.48 -15.64
N GLY A 256 0.96 -9.74 -14.68
CA GLY A 256 2.41 -9.53 -14.56
C GLY A 256 2.99 -8.48 -15.53
N ILE A 257 2.17 -7.79 -16.31
CA ILE A 257 2.60 -6.74 -17.27
C ILE A 257 2.11 -5.37 -16.80
N ARG A 258 3.03 -4.39 -16.69
CA ARG A 258 2.69 -3.02 -16.28
C ARG A 258 1.71 -2.40 -17.28
N THR A 259 0.61 -1.84 -16.78
CA THR A 259 -0.32 -1.08 -17.63
C THR A 259 0.31 0.26 -18.04
N PRO A 260 0.21 0.67 -19.31
CA PRO A 260 0.71 1.98 -19.71
C PRO A 260 -0.04 3.07 -18.96
N PHE A 261 0.70 4.07 -18.47
CA PHE A 261 0.10 5.29 -17.93
C PHE A 261 -0.62 5.99 -19.08
N VAL A 262 -1.94 5.91 -19.14
CA VAL A 262 -2.70 6.77 -20.03
C VAL A 262 -2.72 8.15 -19.38
N SER A 263 -1.70 8.94 -19.68
CA SER A 263 -1.70 10.35 -19.33
C SER A 263 -2.86 10.98 -20.10
N ILE A 264 -3.82 11.59 -19.38
CA ILE A 264 -5.01 12.25 -19.96
C ILE A 264 -4.64 13.32 -21.01
N ILE A 265 -3.37 13.72 -21.08
CA ILE A 265 -2.83 14.65 -22.08
C ILE A 265 -2.98 14.12 -23.53
N THR A 266 -2.94 12.80 -23.76
CA THR A 266 -2.97 12.26 -25.13
C THR A 266 -4.36 12.27 -25.76
N LEU A 267 -5.43 12.31 -24.97
CA LEU A 267 -6.81 12.35 -25.50
C LEU A 267 -7.19 13.72 -26.06
N LEU A 268 -6.58 14.80 -25.55
CA LEU A 268 -6.77 16.15 -26.09
C LEU A 268 -5.90 16.42 -27.33
N GLY A 269 -4.76 15.72 -27.47
CA GLY A 269 -3.87 15.89 -28.63
C GLY A 269 -4.42 15.35 -29.95
N LEU A 270 -5.28 14.33 -29.91
CA LEU A 270 -5.90 13.77 -31.11
C LEU A 270 -7.09 14.60 -31.61
N VAL A 271 -7.83 15.26 -30.71
CA VAL A 271 -8.97 16.12 -31.10
C VAL A 271 -8.49 17.42 -31.77
N PHE A 272 -7.31 17.94 -31.42
CA PHE A 272 -6.76 19.14 -32.06
C PHE A 272 -6.14 18.89 -33.44
N CYS A 273 -5.77 17.65 -33.79
CA CYS A 273 -5.16 17.37 -35.10
C CYS A 273 -6.22 17.22 -36.22
N GLU A 274 -7.45 16.79 -35.89
CA GLU A 274 -8.55 16.71 -36.87
C GLU A 274 -9.21 18.07 -37.17
N LEU A 275 -9.10 19.06 -36.28
CA LEU A 275 -9.64 20.40 -36.51
C LEU A 275 -8.70 21.35 -37.27
N ALA A 276 -7.41 21.01 -37.36
CA ALA A 276 -6.41 21.85 -38.04
C ALA A 276 -6.31 21.61 -39.56
N THR A 277 -6.95 20.57 -40.10
CA THR A 277 -6.90 20.23 -41.53
C THR A 277 -8.14 20.64 -42.33
N SER A 278 -9.15 21.26 -41.70
CA SER A 278 -10.40 21.68 -42.37
C SER A 278 -10.60 23.19 -42.50
N GLY A 279 -9.59 24.01 -42.19
CA GLY A 279 -9.72 25.47 -42.15
C GLY A 279 -8.67 26.24 -42.95
N SER A 280 -8.55 25.99 -44.27
CA SER A 280 -7.85 26.91 -45.19
C SER A 280 -8.25 26.59 -46.63
N LEU A 281 -9.33 27.22 -47.12
CA LEU A 281 -9.57 27.55 -48.53
C LEU A 281 -10.92 28.28 -48.60
N GLU A 282 -10.92 29.60 -48.40
CA GLU A 282 -11.84 30.56 -49.04
C GLU A 282 -11.47 31.97 -48.57
N ASN A 283 -10.82 32.73 -49.46
CA ASN A 283 -10.95 34.19 -49.68
C ASN A 283 -9.71 34.75 -50.39
N ASN A 284 -9.71 34.68 -51.73
CA ASN A 284 -9.56 35.80 -52.68
C ASN A 284 -9.39 35.26 -54.10
#